data_AF-A0AAN5VLQ3-F1
#
_entry.id   AF-A0AAN5VLQ3-F1
#
_cell.length_a   1.000
_cell.length_b   1.000
_cell.length_c   1.000
_cell.angle_alpha   90.00
_cell.angle_beta   90.00
_cell.angle_gamma   90.00
#
_symmetry.space_group_name_H-M   'P 1'
#
loop_
_entity.id
_entity.type
_entity.pdbx_description
1 polymer ?
#
loop_
_entity_poly.entity_id
_entity_poly.type
_entity_poly.pdbx_seq_one_letter_code
_entity_poly.pdbx_strand_id
1 'polypeptide(L)'
;MKGIKVLMISDEMRVDILHAVFINKNFIKDEENCNYEKYLLELVNKSIYFREKSNFAEYVPPKSENHGECDCNSPNYQMDFKLLESTTRLHASKELTGQIQKFCDGVIGKCPPRRPNTQMTVTRLFASLRDYDCESLHSCLTEKYEYGTIEFDIQTYVKLLTFKKNLFFFFPYKFSFNTCYNFKYALDSIRIALEKDFRESNLFREKYYAEYDTFLAYIYEDNLIISKFEQDGKLQMIDCIYLFKSQTYSKLYEYTW
;
A
#
# COMPACT_ATOMS: atom_id res chain seq x y z
N MET A 1 -1.11 -40.75 20.98
CA MET A 1 -0.52 -39.89 19.94
C MET A 1 -0.95 -38.46 20.23
N LYS A 2 -0.01 -37.60 20.66
CA LYS A 2 -0.29 -36.18 20.88
C LYS A 2 -0.52 -35.55 19.50
N GLY A 3 -1.71 -35.00 19.28
CA GLY A 3 -2.03 -34.26 18.07
C GLY A 3 -1.02 -33.14 17.89
N ILE A 4 -0.34 -33.13 16.74
CA ILE A 4 0.43 -31.98 16.29
C ILE A 4 -0.61 -30.88 16.07
N LYS A 5 -0.71 -29.96 17.04
CA LYS A 5 -1.44 -28.73 16.86
C LYS A 5 -0.61 -27.91 15.88
N VAL A 6 -0.90 -28.03 14.58
CA VAL A 6 -0.32 -27.16 13.56
C VAL A 6 -0.81 -25.76 13.91
N LEU A 7 0.06 -24.95 14.51
CA LEU A 7 -0.21 -23.53 14.70
C LEU A 7 -0.44 -22.93 13.31
N MET A 8 -1.65 -22.43 13.07
CA MET A 8 -1.88 -21.61 11.89
C MET A 8 -1.10 -20.31 12.10
N ILE A 9 -0.14 -20.05 11.21
CA ILE A 9 0.70 -18.84 11.25
C ILE A 9 -0.12 -17.56 11.22
N SER A 10 -1.37 -17.63 10.75
CA SER A 10 -2.31 -16.51 10.82
C SER A 10 -2.46 -15.93 12.23
N ASP A 11 -2.35 -16.77 13.26
CA ASP A 11 -2.56 -16.36 14.65
C ASP A 11 -1.31 -15.68 15.25
N GLU A 12 -0.15 -15.82 14.59
CA GLU A 12 1.11 -15.19 15.00
C GLU A 12 1.53 -14.01 14.12
N MET A 13 0.93 -13.88 12.94
CA MET A 13 1.16 -12.79 12.00
C MET A 13 0.52 -11.51 12.52
N ARG A 14 1.32 -10.45 12.62
CA ARG A 14 0.86 -9.10 12.93
C ARG A 14 1.01 -8.22 11.71
N VAL A 15 0.13 -7.23 11.64
CA VAL A 15 0.08 -6.26 10.55
C VAL A 15 -0.17 -4.88 11.17
N ASP A 16 0.84 -4.04 11.10
CA ASP A 16 0.84 -2.72 11.73
C ASP A 16 0.85 -1.65 10.63
N ILE A 17 -0.06 -0.67 10.73
CA ILE A 17 -0.10 0.43 9.77
C ILE A 17 1.18 1.27 9.91
N LEU A 18 1.72 1.73 8.79
CA LEU A 18 2.89 2.60 8.82
C LEU A 18 2.58 3.95 9.47
N HIS A 19 3.60 4.57 10.03
CA HIS A 19 3.50 5.92 10.57
C HIS A 19 3.02 6.90 9.48
N ALA A 20 2.23 7.91 9.86
CA ALA A 20 1.61 8.86 8.93
C ALA A 20 2.58 9.55 7.96
N VAL A 21 3.85 9.70 8.35
CA VAL A 21 4.93 10.27 7.49
C VAL A 21 5.18 9.48 6.21
N PHE A 22 4.88 8.17 6.21
CA PHE A 22 5.04 7.30 5.04
C PHE A 22 3.77 7.19 4.19
N ILE A 23 2.66 7.78 4.62
CA ILE A 23 1.35 7.57 3.99
C ILE A 23 0.76 8.90 3.53
N ASN A 24 0.72 9.88 4.42
CA ASN A 24 0.05 11.14 4.18
C ASN A 24 1.00 12.14 3.51
N LYS A 25 0.66 12.55 2.28
CA LYS A 25 1.38 13.61 1.58
C LYS A 25 1.43 14.88 2.43
N ASN A 26 2.60 15.51 2.50
CA ASN A 26 2.84 16.75 3.23
C ASN A 26 2.43 16.67 4.72
N PHE A 27 2.57 15.49 5.34
CA PHE A 27 2.33 15.32 6.77
C PHE A 27 3.27 16.19 7.61
N ILE A 28 4.54 16.26 7.19
CA ILE A 28 5.52 17.22 7.71
C ILE A 28 5.46 18.47 6.83
N LYS A 29 5.12 19.61 7.44
CA LYS A 29 5.07 20.89 6.74
C LYS A 29 6.48 21.27 6.26
N ASP A 30 6.58 21.83 5.05
CA ASP A 30 7.82 22.30 4.43
C ASP A 30 8.87 21.20 4.20
N GLU A 31 8.44 19.93 4.19
CA GLU A 31 9.25 18.77 3.79
C GLU A 31 8.61 18.11 2.56
N GLU A 32 9.02 18.57 1.38
CA GLU A 32 8.46 18.09 0.10
C GLU A 32 8.68 16.59 -0.13
N ASN A 33 9.66 15.97 0.54
CA ASN A 33 9.92 14.53 0.42
C ASN A 33 8.98 13.69 1.28
N CYS A 34 8.12 14.31 2.09
CA CYS A 34 7.02 13.64 2.80
C CYS A 34 5.88 13.28 1.83
N ASN A 35 6.18 12.48 0.81
CA ASN A 35 5.24 11.93 -0.16
C ASN A 35 5.64 10.48 -0.48
N TYR A 36 4.71 9.55 -0.29
CA TYR A 36 4.95 8.14 -0.50
C TYR A 36 5.33 7.80 -1.94
N GLU A 37 4.82 8.55 -2.92
CA GLU A 37 5.11 8.35 -4.34
C GLU A 37 6.58 8.60 -4.66
N LYS A 38 7.25 9.52 -3.94
CA LYS A 38 8.67 9.81 -4.15
C LYS A 38 9.56 8.62 -3.78
N TYR A 39 9.39 8.06 -2.58
CA TYR A 39 10.19 6.91 -2.20
C TYR A 39 9.78 5.65 -2.98
N LEU A 40 8.51 5.48 -3.35
CA LEU A 40 8.09 4.35 -4.18
C LEU A 40 8.72 4.44 -5.58
N LEU A 41 8.79 5.62 -6.18
CA LEU A 41 9.49 5.83 -7.45
C LEU A 41 10.98 5.46 -7.35
N GLU A 42 11.65 5.91 -6.27
CA GLU A 42 13.04 5.53 -6.01
C GLU A 42 13.20 4.01 -5.91
N LEU A 43 12.34 3.33 -5.13
CA LEU A 43 12.38 1.88 -4.96
C LEU A 43 12.05 1.13 -6.25
N VAL A 44 11.07 1.57 -7.03
CA VAL A 44 10.75 1.01 -8.36
C VAL A 44 11.96 1.08 -9.28
N ASN A 45 12.71 2.18 -9.28
CA ASN A 45 13.95 2.29 -10.05
C ASN A 45 15.07 1.38 -9.55
N LYS A 46 14.94 0.77 -8.37
CA LYS A 46 15.86 -0.24 -7.82
C LYS A 46 15.36 -1.68 -8.03
N SER A 47 14.15 -1.85 -8.55
CA SER A 47 13.56 -3.14 -8.89
C SER A 47 14.16 -3.67 -10.19
N ILE A 48 14.68 -4.89 -10.20
CA ILE A 48 15.16 -5.49 -11.45
C ILE A 48 13.98 -5.73 -12.39
N TYR A 49 12.85 -6.21 -11.85
CA TYR A 49 11.64 -6.47 -12.63
C TYR A 49 11.15 -5.23 -13.39
N PHE A 50 11.00 -4.09 -12.72
CA PHE A 50 10.54 -2.87 -13.40
C PHE A 50 11.58 -2.30 -14.35
N ARG A 51 12.88 -2.39 -14.02
CA ARG A 51 13.93 -2.00 -14.95
C ARG A 51 13.90 -2.84 -16.21
N GLU A 52 13.73 -4.16 -16.13
CA GLU A 52 13.56 -4.98 -17.34
C GLU A 52 12.29 -4.59 -18.10
N LYS A 53 11.17 -4.36 -17.39
CA LYS A 53 9.89 -3.99 -17.98
C LYS A 53 9.92 -2.66 -18.74
N SER A 54 10.78 -1.71 -18.33
CA SER A 54 10.99 -0.45 -19.03
C SER A 54 12.08 -0.50 -20.10
N ASN A 55 12.63 -1.68 -20.43
CA ASN A 55 13.85 -1.82 -21.24
C ASN A 55 15.02 -1.00 -20.65
N PHE A 56 15.18 -1.10 -19.34
CA PHE A 56 16.14 -0.42 -18.49
C PHE A 56 16.07 1.11 -18.53
N ALA A 57 15.00 1.70 -19.07
CA ALA A 57 14.75 3.13 -18.96
C ALA A 57 14.39 3.51 -17.50
N GLU A 58 14.82 4.69 -17.07
CA GLU A 58 14.45 5.20 -15.75
C GLU A 58 13.00 5.64 -15.69
N TYR A 59 12.35 5.35 -14.58
CA TYR A 59 11.04 5.87 -14.26
C TYR A 59 11.17 7.26 -13.65
N VAL A 60 10.40 8.21 -14.15
CA VAL A 60 10.38 9.61 -13.73
C VAL A 60 8.97 10.02 -13.29
N PRO A 61 8.85 11.03 -12.40
CA PRO A 61 7.53 11.57 -12.06
C PRO A 61 6.87 12.23 -13.29
N PRO A 62 5.55 12.43 -13.27
CA PRO A 62 4.86 13.15 -14.32
C PRO A 62 5.40 14.58 -14.45
N LYS A 63 5.30 15.16 -15.65
CA LYS A 63 5.67 16.56 -15.87
C LYS A 63 4.61 17.50 -15.30
N SER A 64 3.37 17.04 -15.19
CA SER A 64 2.26 17.77 -14.60
C SER A 64 1.17 16.84 -14.06
N GLU A 65 0.68 17.08 -12.85
CA GLU A 65 -0.44 16.31 -12.29
C GLU A 65 -1.82 16.76 -12.82
N ASN A 66 -1.88 17.77 -13.70
CA ASN A 66 -3.12 18.46 -14.08
C ASN A 66 -4.08 17.63 -14.95
N HIS A 67 -3.61 16.54 -15.56
CA HIS A 67 -4.39 15.77 -16.54
C HIS A 67 -4.51 14.28 -16.19
N GLY A 68 -4.34 13.94 -14.91
CA GLY A 68 -4.37 12.53 -14.48
C GLY A 68 -3.24 11.73 -15.14
N GLU A 69 -2.05 12.31 -15.25
CA GLU A 69 -0.83 11.60 -15.65
C GLU A 69 -0.52 10.48 -14.63
N CYS A 70 0.25 9.47 -15.04
CA CYS A 70 0.70 8.42 -14.12
C CYS A 70 1.80 8.94 -13.19
N ASP A 71 1.88 8.40 -11.98
CA ASP A 71 2.90 8.82 -11.00
C ASP A 71 4.31 8.31 -11.35
N CYS A 72 4.40 7.22 -12.13
CA CYS A 72 5.63 6.50 -12.43
C CYS A 72 5.75 6.21 -13.93
N ASN A 73 6.61 6.94 -14.64
CA ASN A 73 6.63 6.96 -16.10
C ASN A 73 7.99 6.59 -16.68
N SER A 74 8.01 5.65 -17.61
CA SER A 74 9.10 5.44 -18.56
C SER A 74 8.55 5.48 -19.99
N PRO A 75 9.40 5.55 -21.04
CA PRO A 75 8.94 5.50 -22.42
C PRO A 75 8.14 4.24 -22.78
N ASN A 76 8.44 3.10 -22.12
CA ASN A 76 7.89 1.79 -22.48
C ASN A 76 6.79 1.31 -21.53
N TYR A 77 6.73 1.87 -20.32
CA TYR A 77 5.80 1.44 -19.29
C TYR A 77 5.46 2.57 -18.33
N GLN A 78 4.19 2.71 -18.00
CA GLN A 78 3.68 3.71 -17.07
C GLN A 78 2.73 3.04 -16.08
N MET A 79 2.77 3.48 -14.82
CA MET A 79 1.85 3.01 -13.79
C MET A 79 1.54 4.08 -12.77
N ASP A 80 0.38 3.93 -12.13
CA ASP A 80 -0.18 4.87 -11.15
C ASP A 80 -0.01 4.29 -9.74
N PHE A 81 0.52 5.09 -8.81
CA PHE A 81 0.62 4.67 -7.42
C PHE A 81 -0.70 4.93 -6.71
N LYS A 82 -1.17 3.94 -5.94
CA LYS A 82 -2.38 4.07 -5.14
C LYS A 82 -2.19 3.46 -3.76
N LEU A 83 -2.60 4.20 -2.73
CA LEU A 83 -2.66 3.67 -1.38
C LEU A 83 -3.82 2.68 -1.28
N LEU A 84 -3.53 1.49 -0.75
CA LEU A 84 -4.51 0.44 -0.54
C LEU A 84 -5.02 0.47 0.89
N GLU A 85 -5.83 1.48 1.20
CA GLU A 85 -6.45 1.65 2.51
C GLU A 85 -7.74 2.48 2.42
N SER A 86 -8.64 2.29 3.38
CA SER A 86 -9.88 3.02 3.52
C SER A 86 -9.67 4.53 3.75
N THR A 87 -10.60 5.33 3.24
CA THR A 87 -10.55 6.79 3.41
C THR A 87 -10.66 7.19 4.88
N THR A 88 -11.47 6.45 5.65
CA THR A 88 -11.61 6.66 7.10
C THR A 88 -10.30 6.41 7.84
N ARG A 89 -9.55 5.35 7.50
CA ARG A 89 -8.24 5.06 8.09
C ARG A 89 -7.18 6.08 7.71
N LEU A 90 -7.12 6.51 6.44
CA LEU A 90 -6.19 7.56 6.00
C LEU A 90 -6.47 8.88 6.74
N HIS A 91 -7.75 9.24 6.90
CA HIS A 91 -8.16 10.40 7.69
C HIS A 91 -7.74 10.26 9.16
N ALA A 92 -7.97 9.11 9.79
CA ALA A 92 -7.53 8.86 11.16
C ALA A 92 -6.02 8.90 11.33
N SER A 93 -5.26 8.36 10.37
CA SER A 93 -3.79 8.44 10.35
C SER A 93 -3.31 9.90 10.39
N LYS A 94 -3.97 10.79 9.64
CA LYS A 94 -3.64 12.22 9.61
C LYS A 94 -3.99 12.95 10.92
N GLU A 95 -5.14 12.64 11.51
CA GLU A 95 -5.68 13.38 12.66
C GLU A 95 -5.13 12.90 14.01
N LEU A 96 -4.86 11.59 14.14
CA LEU A 96 -4.52 10.94 15.41
C LEU A 96 -3.03 10.62 15.57
N THR A 97 -2.22 10.70 14.51
CA THR A 97 -0.77 10.53 14.63
C THR A 97 -0.12 11.80 15.17
N GLY A 98 0.87 11.65 16.06
CA GLY A 98 1.69 12.78 16.55
C GLY A 98 2.29 13.57 15.39
N GLN A 99 2.13 14.89 15.42
CA GLN A 99 2.59 15.75 14.33
C GLN A 99 4.10 15.96 14.43
N ILE A 100 4.72 16.30 13.31
CA ILE A 100 6.15 16.62 13.25
C ILE A 100 6.30 17.97 12.58
N GLN A 101 7.01 18.87 13.24
CA GLN A 101 7.30 20.21 12.73
C GLN A 101 8.80 20.35 12.48
N LYS A 102 9.16 20.77 11.27
CA LYS A 102 10.53 21.17 10.95
C LYS A 102 10.70 22.65 11.30
N PHE A 103 11.68 22.97 12.14
CA PHE A 103 11.99 24.36 12.50
C PHE A 103 13.08 24.94 11.60
N CYS A 104 14.14 24.17 11.40
CA CYS A 104 15.21 24.43 10.44
C CYS A 104 15.88 23.10 10.05
N ASP A 105 16.90 23.14 9.19
CA ASP A 105 17.60 21.93 8.79
C ASP A 105 18.27 21.25 9.99
N GLY A 106 17.98 19.96 10.16
CA GLY A 106 18.45 19.15 11.29
C GLY A 106 17.68 19.32 12.60
N VAL A 107 16.70 20.24 12.69
CA VAL A 107 15.94 20.48 13.93
C VAL A 107 14.44 20.25 13.72
N ILE A 108 13.92 19.24 14.41
CA ILE A 108 12.51 18.86 14.41
C ILE A 108 11.88 18.91 15.80
N GLY A 109 10.60 19.23 15.86
CA GLY A 109 9.76 19.08 17.04
C GLY A 109 8.73 17.98 16.85
N LYS A 110 8.57 17.12 17.85
CA LYS A 110 7.42 16.23 17.97
C LYS A 110 6.28 16.95 18.68
N CYS A 111 5.13 16.99 18.04
CA CYS A 111 3.95 17.69 18.50
C CYS A 111 2.83 16.69 18.79
N PRO A 112 1.88 17.03 19.68
CA PRO A 112 0.68 16.24 19.86
C PRO A 112 -0.08 16.03 18.54
N PRO A 113 -0.94 15.00 18.45
CA PRO A 113 -1.86 14.83 17.34
C PRO A 113 -2.76 16.06 17.13
N ARG A 114 -3.34 16.22 15.94
CA ARG A 114 -4.30 17.31 15.66
C ARG A 114 -5.55 17.20 16.52
N ARG A 115 -5.96 15.96 16.82
CA ARG A 115 -7.08 15.65 17.72
C ARG A 115 -6.59 14.79 18.88
N PRO A 116 -5.88 15.38 19.85
CA PRO A 116 -5.33 14.63 20.97
C PRO A 116 -6.46 14.10 21.86
N ASN A 117 -6.26 12.92 22.48
CA ASN A 117 -7.22 12.28 23.39
C ASN A 117 -8.60 11.97 22.76
N THR A 118 -8.63 11.78 21.43
CA THR A 118 -9.84 11.37 20.71
C THR A 118 -9.67 9.99 20.09
N GLN A 119 -10.79 9.39 19.71
CA GLN A 119 -10.82 8.12 18.98
C GLN A 119 -11.61 8.28 17.69
N MET A 120 -11.26 7.51 16.67
CA MET A 120 -11.97 7.44 15.41
C MET A 120 -12.23 6.00 15.02
N THR A 121 -13.46 5.69 14.66
CA THR A 121 -13.83 4.43 14.03
C THR A 121 -13.39 4.46 12.58
N VAL A 122 -12.81 3.36 12.13
CA VAL A 122 -12.17 3.24 10.82
C VAL A 122 -12.45 1.87 10.23
N THR A 123 -12.62 1.82 8.93
CA THR A 123 -12.77 0.56 8.20
C THR A 123 -11.42 -0.17 8.17
N ARG A 124 -11.44 -1.49 8.34
CA ARG A 124 -10.28 -2.34 8.06
C ARG A 124 -10.47 -2.92 6.66
N LEU A 125 -10.09 -2.15 5.65
CA LEU A 125 -10.47 -2.37 4.25
C LEU A 125 -10.28 -3.83 3.80
N PHE A 126 -9.06 -4.35 3.94
CA PHE A 126 -8.70 -5.70 3.50
C PHE A 126 -9.46 -6.82 4.23
N ALA A 127 -9.91 -6.59 5.46
CA ALA A 127 -10.76 -7.55 6.16
C ALA A 127 -12.21 -7.47 5.67
N SER A 128 -12.72 -6.26 5.43
CA SER A 128 -14.06 -6.03 4.91
C SER A 128 -14.24 -6.55 3.48
N LEU A 129 -13.18 -6.59 2.66
CA LEU A 129 -13.23 -7.14 1.30
C LEU A 129 -13.58 -8.65 1.26
N ARG A 130 -13.38 -9.38 2.35
CA ARG A 130 -13.67 -10.83 2.44
C ARG A 130 -15.15 -11.16 2.29
N ASP A 131 -16.02 -10.18 2.54
CA ASP A 131 -17.47 -10.33 2.47
C ASP A 131 -18.03 -10.03 1.07
N TYR A 132 -17.17 -9.67 0.11
CA TYR A 132 -17.55 -9.29 -1.25
C TYR A 132 -16.96 -10.26 -2.26
N ASP A 133 -17.78 -10.70 -3.21
CA ASP A 133 -17.32 -11.32 -4.45
C ASP A 133 -17.17 -10.29 -5.58
N CYS A 134 -16.59 -10.71 -6.71
CA CYS A 134 -16.39 -9.84 -7.87
C CYS A 134 -17.66 -9.10 -8.36
N GLU A 135 -18.83 -9.74 -8.35
CA GLU A 135 -20.09 -9.11 -8.78
C GLU A 135 -20.61 -8.09 -7.76
N SER A 136 -20.47 -8.42 -6.47
CA SER A 136 -20.84 -7.53 -5.37
C SER A 136 -19.96 -6.28 -5.35
N LEU A 137 -18.64 -6.44 -5.58
CA LEU A 137 -17.73 -5.30 -5.77
C LEU A 137 -18.19 -4.42 -6.95
N HIS A 138 -18.54 -5.02 -8.09
CA HIS A 138 -19.04 -4.27 -9.24
C HIS A 138 -20.33 -3.50 -8.93
N SER A 139 -21.24 -4.12 -8.20
CA SER A 139 -22.52 -3.52 -7.79
C SER A 139 -22.34 -2.31 -6.87
N CYS A 140 -21.26 -2.26 -6.07
CA CYS A 140 -20.95 -1.09 -5.25
C CYS A 140 -20.74 0.20 -6.06
N LEU A 141 -20.44 0.13 -7.37
CA LEU A 141 -20.16 1.31 -8.20
C LEU A 141 -21.41 2.15 -8.52
N THR A 142 -22.60 1.57 -8.47
CA THR A 142 -23.86 2.24 -8.84
C THR A 142 -24.59 2.87 -7.65
N GLU A 143 -24.27 2.41 -6.44
CA GLU A 143 -24.94 2.82 -5.21
C GLU A 143 -24.43 4.17 -4.68
N LYS A 144 -25.16 4.77 -3.75
CA LYS A 144 -24.70 5.93 -2.99
C LYS A 144 -24.60 5.58 -1.52
N TYR A 145 -23.39 5.70 -0.98
CA TYR A 145 -23.12 5.45 0.44
C TYR A 145 -22.70 6.75 1.14
N GLU A 146 -23.01 6.83 2.43
CA GLU A 146 -22.62 7.98 3.25
C GLU A 146 -21.15 7.87 3.67
N TYR A 147 -20.45 9.01 3.72
CA TYR A 147 -19.08 9.04 4.20
C TYR A 147 -18.97 8.47 5.61
N GLY A 148 -17.97 7.61 5.84
CA GLY A 148 -17.72 7.00 7.14
C GLY A 148 -18.28 5.59 7.30
N THR A 149 -19.09 5.09 6.36
CA THR A 149 -19.53 3.69 6.35
C THR A 149 -18.51 2.77 5.68
N ILE A 150 -18.60 1.47 5.96
CA ILE A 150 -17.75 0.45 5.34
C ILE A 150 -17.99 0.43 3.83
N GLU A 151 -19.25 0.51 3.40
CA GLU A 151 -19.65 0.47 1.99
C GLU A 151 -19.11 1.68 1.21
N PHE A 152 -19.04 2.86 1.83
CA PHE A 152 -18.41 4.02 1.22
C PHE A 152 -16.90 3.81 0.99
N ASP A 153 -16.20 3.25 1.97
CA ASP A 153 -14.77 2.93 1.85
C ASP A 153 -14.53 1.84 0.79
N ILE A 154 -15.36 0.80 0.76
CA ILE A 154 -15.31 -0.26 -0.26
C ILE A 154 -15.59 0.33 -1.64
N GLN A 155 -16.65 1.13 -1.81
CA GLN A 155 -16.94 1.79 -3.09
C GLN A 155 -15.77 2.67 -3.54
N THR A 156 -15.17 3.43 -2.63
CA THR A 156 -14.02 4.28 -2.96
C THR A 156 -12.83 3.45 -3.43
N TYR A 157 -12.57 2.32 -2.77
CA TYR A 157 -11.55 1.38 -3.20
C TYR A 157 -11.87 0.75 -4.58
N VAL A 158 -13.10 0.28 -4.81
CA VAL A 158 -13.48 -0.33 -6.10
C VAL A 158 -13.36 0.69 -7.24
N LYS A 159 -13.64 1.98 -7.00
CA LYS A 159 -13.39 3.04 -7.98
C LYS A 159 -11.91 3.15 -8.38
N LEU A 160 -10.96 2.77 -7.53
CA LEU A 160 -9.55 2.70 -7.93
C LEU A 160 -9.29 1.52 -8.88
N LEU A 161 -9.95 0.38 -8.64
CA LEU A 161 -9.84 -0.79 -9.51
C LEU A 161 -10.36 -0.53 -10.94
N THR A 162 -11.23 0.47 -11.13
CA THR A 162 -11.76 0.81 -12.46
C THR A 162 -10.84 1.68 -13.31
N PHE A 163 -9.68 2.08 -12.79
CA PHE A 163 -8.76 2.95 -13.54
C PHE A 163 -8.16 2.19 -14.72
N LYS A 164 -8.27 2.78 -15.92
CA LYS A 164 -7.73 2.25 -17.18
C LYS A 164 -6.24 2.55 -17.32
N LYS A 165 -5.47 2.07 -16.34
CA LYS A 165 -4.02 2.25 -16.20
C LYS A 165 -3.44 1.03 -15.51
N ASN A 166 -2.13 0.81 -15.66
CA ASN A 166 -1.41 -0.10 -14.77
C ASN A 166 -1.40 0.49 -13.36
N LEU A 167 -1.71 -0.33 -12.36
CA LEU A 167 -1.84 0.11 -10.98
C LEU A 167 -0.75 -0.50 -10.11
N PHE A 168 -0.16 0.30 -9.25
CA PHE A 168 0.73 -0.14 -8.20
C PHE A 168 0.12 0.22 -6.86
N PHE A 169 -0.54 -0.75 -6.23
CA PHE A 169 -1.11 -0.60 -4.92
C PHE A 169 -0.05 -0.72 -3.85
N PHE A 170 0.20 0.35 -3.11
CA PHE A 170 0.98 0.31 -1.89
C PHE A 170 0.05 0.03 -0.71
N PHE A 171 0.15 -1.17 -0.16
CA PHE A 171 -0.49 -1.58 1.07
C PHE A 171 0.35 -1.09 2.24
N PRO A 172 -0.09 -0.03 2.96
CA PRO A 172 0.78 0.73 3.85
C PRO A 172 0.91 0.07 5.23
N TYR A 173 1.23 -1.21 5.23
CA TYR A 173 1.39 -2.02 6.42
C TYR A 173 2.75 -2.72 6.45
N LYS A 174 3.31 -2.79 7.65
CA LYS A 174 4.46 -3.63 7.97
C LYS A 174 3.96 -4.93 8.60
N PHE A 175 4.34 -6.04 7.98
CA PHE A 175 4.12 -7.36 8.54
C PHE A 175 5.22 -7.70 9.54
N SER A 176 4.85 -8.40 10.60
CA SER A 176 5.77 -8.99 11.57
C SER A 176 5.19 -10.30 12.11
N PHE A 177 6.02 -11.08 12.79
CA PHE A 177 5.60 -12.33 13.43
C PHE A 177 6.06 -12.35 14.89
N ASN A 178 5.24 -12.92 15.77
CA ASN A 178 5.63 -13.13 17.16
C ASN A 178 6.84 -14.07 17.29
N THR A 179 6.95 -15.01 16.35
CA THR A 179 8.03 -15.98 16.28
C THR A 179 8.93 -15.66 15.10
N CYS A 180 10.24 -15.87 15.24
CA CYS A 180 11.16 -15.75 14.13
C CYS A 180 10.96 -16.93 13.16
N TYR A 181 10.48 -16.63 11.96
CA TYR A 181 10.35 -17.61 10.87
C TYR A 181 11.45 -17.39 9.82
N ASN A 182 11.73 -18.42 9.02
CA ASN A 182 12.53 -18.21 7.82
C ASN A 182 11.81 -17.22 6.88
N PHE A 183 12.58 -16.30 6.29
CA PHE A 183 12.08 -15.25 5.41
C PHE A 183 11.13 -15.76 4.31
N LYS A 184 11.49 -16.84 3.60
CA LYS A 184 10.66 -17.40 2.53
C LYS A 184 9.33 -17.93 3.06
N TYR A 185 9.37 -18.61 4.20
CA TYR A 185 8.16 -19.18 4.83
C TYR A 185 7.22 -18.09 5.34
N ALA A 186 7.77 -17.02 5.91
CA ALA A 186 7.04 -15.83 6.31
C ALA A 186 6.37 -15.16 5.10
N LEU A 187 7.12 -14.95 4.02
CA LEU A 187 6.58 -14.37 2.78
C LEU A 187 5.48 -15.23 2.15
N ASP A 188 5.64 -16.56 2.12
CA ASP A 188 4.59 -17.47 1.62
C ASP A 188 3.31 -17.35 2.47
N SER A 189 3.45 -17.20 3.78
CA SER A 189 2.32 -17.02 4.69
C SER A 189 1.61 -15.68 4.49
N ILE A 190 2.37 -14.59 4.35
CA ILE A 190 1.82 -13.26 4.03
C ILE A 190 1.12 -13.29 2.67
N ARG A 191 1.75 -13.90 1.66
CA ARG A 191 1.19 -14.05 0.32
C ARG A 191 -0.15 -14.77 0.36
N ILE A 192 -0.27 -15.90 1.06
CA ILE A 192 -1.54 -16.64 1.19
C ILE A 192 -2.62 -15.77 1.85
N ALA A 193 -2.27 -15.00 2.88
CA ALA A 193 -3.22 -14.11 3.55
C ALA A 193 -3.69 -12.97 2.62
N LEU A 194 -2.76 -12.31 1.94
CA LEU A 194 -3.07 -11.24 0.98
C LEU A 194 -3.83 -11.76 -0.24
N GLU A 195 -3.47 -12.92 -0.77
CA GLU A 195 -4.18 -13.57 -1.87
C GLU A 195 -5.63 -13.82 -1.49
N LYS A 196 -5.90 -14.31 -0.27
CA LYS A 196 -7.27 -14.47 0.24
C LYS A 196 -8.00 -13.12 0.34
N ASP A 197 -7.36 -12.10 0.91
CA ASP A 197 -7.99 -10.80 1.18
C ASP A 197 -8.27 -10.00 -0.11
N PHE A 198 -7.43 -10.15 -1.13
CA PHE A 198 -7.51 -9.41 -2.39
C PHE A 198 -7.92 -10.25 -3.60
N ARG A 199 -8.29 -11.53 -3.41
CA ARG A 199 -8.68 -12.45 -4.48
C ARG A 199 -9.71 -11.83 -5.42
N GLU A 200 -10.79 -11.33 -4.84
CA GLU A 200 -11.93 -10.80 -5.60
C GLU A 200 -11.60 -9.45 -6.26
N SER A 201 -10.67 -8.70 -5.69
CA SER A 201 -10.12 -7.50 -6.34
C SER A 201 -9.28 -7.85 -7.57
N ASN A 202 -8.53 -8.94 -7.50
CA ASN A 202 -7.77 -9.45 -8.63
C ASN A 202 -8.71 -9.96 -9.73
N LEU A 203 -9.67 -10.83 -9.39
CA LEU A 203 -10.68 -11.32 -10.33
C LEU A 203 -11.46 -10.18 -10.99
N PHE A 204 -11.76 -9.11 -10.25
CA PHE A 204 -12.38 -7.91 -10.80
C PHE A 204 -11.51 -7.24 -11.88
N ARG A 205 -10.21 -7.04 -11.61
CA ARG A 205 -9.26 -6.48 -12.59
C ARG A 205 -9.09 -7.40 -13.79
N GLU A 206 -8.96 -8.70 -13.57
CA GLU A 206 -8.88 -9.71 -14.61
C GLU A 206 -10.12 -9.70 -15.51
N LYS A 207 -11.32 -9.55 -14.93
CA LYS A 207 -12.58 -9.55 -15.69
C LYS A 207 -12.81 -8.28 -16.50
N TYR A 208 -12.51 -7.11 -15.92
CA TYR A 208 -12.94 -5.81 -16.48
C TYR A 208 -11.80 -4.96 -17.07
N TYR A 209 -10.54 -5.27 -16.74
CA TYR A 209 -9.37 -4.43 -17.06
C TYR A 209 -8.11 -5.28 -17.32
N ALA A 210 -8.26 -6.43 -17.99
CA ALA A 210 -7.20 -7.43 -18.21
C ALA A 210 -5.98 -6.90 -18.96
N GLU A 211 -6.14 -5.83 -19.75
CA GLU A 211 -5.06 -5.21 -20.52
C GLU A 211 -4.08 -4.38 -19.66
N TYR A 212 -4.42 -4.14 -18.38
CA TYR A 212 -3.60 -3.35 -17.46
C TYR A 212 -3.12 -4.20 -16.28
N ASP A 213 -1.82 -4.17 -16.01
CA ASP A 213 -1.26 -4.87 -14.86
C ASP A 213 -1.73 -4.25 -13.54
N THR A 214 -1.80 -5.07 -12.50
CA THR A 214 -2.02 -4.64 -11.12
C THR A 214 -0.94 -5.23 -10.22
N PHE A 215 -0.26 -4.38 -9.45
CA PHE A 215 0.73 -4.78 -8.46
C PHE A 215 0.25 -4.46 -7.06
N LEU A 216 0.72 -5.26 -6.10
CA LEU A 216 0.51 -5.10 -4.67
C LEU A 216 1.87 -5.10 -3.98
N ALA A 217 2.17 -4.03 -3.25
CA ALA A 217 3.41 -3.91 -2.49
C ALA A 217 3.14 -3.70 -1.00
N TYR A 218 3.95 -4.32 -0.15
CA TYR A 218 3.85 -4.26 1.31
C TYR A 218 5.25 -4.34 1.95
N ILE A 219 5.35 -4.06 3.26
CA ILE A 219 6.62 -4.06 3.97
C ILE A 219 6.78 -5.32 4.83
N TYR A 220 7.94 -5.99 4.72
CA TYR A 220 8.35 -7.08 5.60
C TYR A 220 9.87 -7.06 5.80
N GLU A 221 10.35 -7.18 7.05
CA GLU A 221 11.79 -7.17 7.41
C GLU A 221 12.63 -6.12 6.63
N ASP A 222 12.18 -4.87 6.66
CA ASP A 222 12.84 -3.71 6.02
C ASP A 222 13.01 -3.82 4.49
N ASN A 223 12.18 -4.66 3.86
CA ASN A 223 12.03 -4.76 2.42
C ASN A 223 10.64 -4.30 1.99
N LEU A 224 10.59 -3.63 0.83
CA LEU A 224 9.38 -3.53 0.01
C LEU A 224 9.26 -4.83 -0.79
N ILE A 225 8.26 -5.63 -0.46
CA ILE A 225 7.90 -6.82 -1.21
C ILE A 225 6.89 -6.42 -2.27
N ILE A 226 7.13 -6.80 -3.52
CA ILE A 226 6.25 -6.47 -4.64
C ILE A 226 5.73 -7.76 -5.24
N SER A 227 4.42 -7.83 -5.36
CA SER A 227 3.72 -8.92 -6.01
C SER A 227 2.85 -8.40 -7.15
N LYS A 228 2.64 -9.24 -8.17
CA LYS A 228 1.76 -9.00 -9.29
C LYS A 228 0.49 -9.85 -9.15
N PHE A 229 -0.64 -9.26 -9.49
CA PHE A 229 -1.90 -9.96 -9.68
C PHE A 229 -1.82 -10.82 -10.93
N GLU A 230 -2.05 -12.12 -10.76
CA GLU A 230 -2.04 -13.13 -11.82
C GLU A 230 -3.41 -13.81 -11.92
N GLN A 231 -3.61 -14.59 -12.99
CA GLN A 231 -4.87 -15.29 -13.27
C GLN A 231 -5.39 -16.12 -12.08
N ASP A 232 -6.70 -16.29 -12.05
CA ASP A 232 -7.45 -17.05 -11.03
C ASP A 232 -7.35 -16.44 -9.61
N GLY A 233 -7.08 -15.14 -9.51
CA GLY A 233 -6.96 -14.45 -8.24
C GLY A 233 -5.63 -14.70 -7.52
N LYS A 234 -4.61 -15.22 -8.21
CA LYS A 234 -3.29 -15.54 -7.62
C LYS A 234 -2.43 -14.31 -7.42
N LEU A 235 -1.53 -14.38 -6.44
CA LEU A 235 -0.56 -13.32 -6.17
C LEU A 235 0.87 -13.85 -6.34
N GLN A 236 1.60 -13.38 -7.35
CA GLN A 236 2.98 -13.79 -7.60
C GLN A 236 3.95 -12.72 -7.10
N MET A 237 4.87 -13.07 -6.21
CA MET A 237 5.98 -12.18 -5.85
C MET A 237 6.93 -12.00 -7.05
N ILE A 238 7.22 -10.74 -7.38
CA ILE A 238 8.07 -10.37 -8.53
C ILE A 238 9.37 -9.69 -8.12
N ASP A 239 9.42 -9.05 -6.94
CA ASP A 239 10.65 -8.42 -6.46
C ASP A 239 10.67 -8.22 -4.93
N CYS A 240 11.86 -8.02 -4.38
CA CYS A 240 12.15 -7.73 -2.98
C CYS A 240 13.24 -6.66 -2.92
N ILE A 241 12.89 -5.49 -2.39
CA ILE A 241 13.76 -4.31 -2.45
C ILE A 241 13.98 -3.78 -1.05
N TYR A 242 15.23 -3.76 -0.61
CA TYR A 242 15.59 -3.11 0.65
C TYR A 242 15.15 -1.64 0.68
N LEU A 243 14.45 -1.25 1.74
CA LEU A 243 13.90 0.10 1.89
C LEU A 243 14.99 1.18 1.97
N PHE A 244 16.16 0.85 2.52
CA PHE A 244 17.30 1.77 2.60
C PHE A 244 17.83 2.22 1.22
N LYS A 245 17.44 1.52 0.13
CA LYS A 245 17.80 1.95 -1.23
C LYS A 245 17.06 3.21 -1.66
N SER A 246 16.04 3.64 -0.93
CA SER A 246 15.43 4.95 -1.07
C SER A 246 15.97 5.91 -0.02
N GLN A 247 16.63 6.98 -0.49
CA GLN A 247 17.10 8.06 0.37
C GLN A 247 15.91 8.80 0.99
N THR A 248 14.83 8.98 0.22
CA THR A 248 13.59 9.58 0.73
C THR A 248 13.00 8.74 1.87
N TYR A 249 12.90 7.42 1.71
CA TYR A 249 12.41 6.53 2.78
C TYR A 249 13.28 6.63 4.03
N SER A 250 14.60 6.53 3.89
CA SER A 250 15.54 6.63 5.01
C SER A 250 15.41 7.96 5.75
N LYS A 251 15.32 9.08 5.03
CA LYS A 251 15.10 10.41 5.63
C LYS A 251 13.78 10.48 6.38
N LEU A 252 12.70 9.91 5.83
CA LEU A 252 11.40 9.88 6.53
C LEU A 252 11.43 9.01 7.78
N TYR A 253 12.22 7.94 7.76
CA TYR A 253 12.41 7.04 8.90
C TYR A 253 13.11 7.74 10.07
N GLU A 254 14.07 8.63 9.81
CA GLU A 254 14.73 9.45 10.84
C GLU A 254 13.73 10.29 11.65
N TYR A 255 12.62 10.72 11.06
CA TYR A 255 11.57 11.48 11.78
C TYR A 255 10.75 10.63 12.75
N THR A 256 10.81 9.30 12.65
CA THR A 256 9.99 8.40 13.49
C THR A 256 10.66 7.99 14.80
N TRP A 257 11.97 8.25 14.94
CA TRP A 257 12.76 7.97 16.15
C TRP A 257 12.70 9.10 17.16
#